data_AF-A0A350LNH1-F1
#
_entry.id   AF-A0A350LNH1-F1
#
_cell.length_a   1.000
_cell.length_b   1.000
_cell.length_c   1.000
_cell.angle_alpha   90.00
_cell.angle_beta   90.00
_cell.angle_gamma   90.00
#
_symmetry.space_group_name_H-M   'P 1'
#
loop_
_entity.id
_entity.type
_entity.pdbx_description
1 polymer ?
#
loop_
_entity_poly.entity_id
_entity_poly.type
_entity_poly.pdbx_seq_one_letter_code
_entity_poly.pdbx_strand_id
1 'polypeptide(L)' 'VIMLAQTEHEVRGYKRTAQANALQGVTTEFISPQRVKEIVPVINLDGPRYPVLGGLWQARAGTARHDAVAWGYA' A
#
# COMPACT_ATOMS: atom_id res chain seq x y z
N VAL A 1 -3.16 0.61 4.14
CA VAL A 1 -1.84 1.23 3.81
C VAL A 1 -1.43 0.83 2.38
N ILE A 2 -0.79 1.72 1.61
CA ILE A 2 -0.29 1.45 0.24
C ILE A 2 1.21 1.78 0.17
N MET A 3 2.02 0.87 -0.39
CA MET A 3 3.41 1.13 -0.79
C MET A 3 3.46 1.36 -2.30
N LEU A 4 3.84 2.55 -2.76
CA LEU A 4 3.84 2.92 -4.18
C LEU A 4 5.05 2.35 -4.91
N ALA A 5 4.85 1.86 -6.14
CA ALA A 5 5.92 1.47 -7.04
C ALA A 5 6.15 2.57 -8.08
N GLN A 6 7.39 2.99 -8.26
CA GLN A 6 7.82 4.04 -9.18
C GLN A 6 8.91 3.55 -10.16
N THR A 7 9.33 2.29 -9.99
CA THR A 7 10.29 1.58 -10.84
C THR A 7 9.82 0.16 -11.13
N GLU A 8 10.25 -0.40 -12.25
CA GLU A 8 9.99 -1.81 -12.59
C GLU A 8 10.58 -2.79 -11.55
N HIS A 9 11.63 -2.39 -10.83
CA HIS A 9 12.19 -3.19 -9.74
C HIS A 9 11.18 -3.32 -8.59
N GLU A 10 10.56 -2.21 -8.17
CA GLU A 10 9.55 -2.20 -7.12
C GLU A 10 8.29 -2.95 -7.55
N VAL A 11 7.85 -2.80 -8.80
CA VAL A 11 6.72 -3.56 -9.36
C VAL A 11 6.96 -5.07 -9.19
N ARG A 12 8.13 -5.57 -9.60
CA ARG A 12 8.49 -6.99 -9.44
C ARG A 12 8.59 -7.38 -7.97
N GLY A 13 9.21 -6.54 -7.14
CA GLY A 13 9.36 -6.78 -5.70
C GLY A 13 8.01 -6.91 -5.00
N TYR A 14 7.08 -6.01 -5.27
CA TYR A 14 5.76 -6.00 -4.65
C TYR A 14 4.84 -7.10 -5.17
N LYS A 15 4.92 -7.46 -6.46
CA LYS A 15 4.24 -8.67 -6.96
C LYS A 15 4.73 -9.91 -6.23
N ARG A 16 6.05 -10.06 -6.03
CA ARG A 16 6.63 -11.15 -5.23
C ARG A 16 6.10 -11.12 -3.79
N THR A 17 6.09 -9.96 -3.14
CA THR A 17 5.58 -9.81 -1.77
C THR A 17 4.11 -10.18 -1.65
N ALA A 18 3.26 -9.76 -2.61
CA ALA A 18 1.85 -10.11 -2.62
C ALA A 18 1.64 -11.65 -2.65
N GLN A 19 2.42 -12.35 -3.49
CA GLN A 19 2.39 -13.82 -3.53
C GLN A 19 2.87 -14.45 -2.22
N ALA A 20 3.97 -13.96 -1.64
CA ALA A 20 4.48 -14.47 -0.36
C ALA A 20 3.48 -14.27 0.78
N ASN A 21 2.83 -13.10 0.86
CA ASN A 21 1.81 -12.80 1.85
C ASN A 21 0.58 -13.70 1.69
N ALA A 22 0.15 -13.98 0.46
CA ALA A 22 -0.97 -14.87 0.20
C ALA A 22 -0.71 -16.29 0.75
N LEU A 23 0.53 -16.80 0.63
CA LEU A 23 0.93 -18.09 1.22
C LEU A 23 0.90 -18.10 2.76
N GLN A 24 0.94 -16.92 3.40
CA GLN A 24 0.85 -16.75 4.85
C GLN A 24 -0.54 -16.34 5.32
N GLY A 25 -1.55 -16.34 4.44
CA GLY A 25 -2.92 -15.93 4.77
C GLY A 25 -3.07 -14.42 5.02
N VAL A 26 -2.10 -13.60 4.60
CA VAL A 26 -2.16 -12.13 4.70
C VAL A 26 -2.68 -11.56 3.39
N THR A 27 -3.88 -10.98 3.40
CA THR A 27 -4.48 -10.36 2.21
C THR A 27 -3.74 -9.08 1.83
N THR A 28 -2.97 -9.13 0.75
CA THR A 28 -2.36 -7.97 0.10
C THR A 28 -2.44 -8.10 -1.42
N GLU A 29 -2.59 -6.98 -2.11
CA GLU A 29 -2.80 -6.93 -3.56
C GLU A 29 -1.83 -5.94 -4.19
N PHE A 30 -1.24 -6.28 -5.33
CA PHE A 30 -0.59 -5.28 -6.17
C PHE A 30 -1.66 -4.65 -7.07
N ILE A 31 -1.92 -3.36 -6.88
CA ILE A 31 -3.00 -2.62 -7.56
C ILE A 31 -2.45 -1.63 -8.59
N SER A 32 -3.25 -1.34 -9.62
CA SER A 32 -2.90 -0.42 -10.71
C SER A 32 -2.85 1.05 -10.24
N PRO A 33 -2.21 1.96 -11.00
CA PRO A 33 -2.26 3.39 -10.74
C PRO A 33 -3.68 3.95 -10.66
N GLN A 34 -4.58 3.48 -11.54
CA GLN A 34 -5.99 3.87 -11.55
C GLN A 34 -6.66 3.48 -10.23
N ARG A 35 -6.44 2.25 -9.76
CA ARG A 35 -6.97 1.78 -8.49
C ARG A 35 -6.37 2.53 -7.30
N VAL A 36 -5.09 2.90 -7.36
CA VAL A 36 -4.47 3.78 -6.36
C VAL A 36 -5.19 5.14 -6.30
N LYS A 37 -5.53 5.74 -7.46
CA LYS A 37 -6.25 7.02 -7.54
C LYS A 37 -7.68 6.93 -7.03
N GLU A 38 -8.36 5.81 -7.26
CA GLU A 38 -9.69 5.55 -6.69
C GLU A 38 -9.64 5.50 -5.15
N ILE A 39 -8.63 4.84 -4.58
CA ILE A 39 -8.48 4.70 -3.13
C ILE A 39 -7.95 5.99 -2.48
N VAL A 40 -7.06 6.71 -3.16
CA VAL A 40 -6.42 7.94 -2.68
C VAL A 40 -6.61 9.06 -3.70
N PRO A 41 -7.78 9.72 -3.77
CA PRO A 41 -8.09 10.70 -4.82
C PRO A 41 -7.13 11.89 -4.88
N VAL A 42 -6.52 12.25 -3.76
CA VAL A 42 -5.58 13.39 -3.66
C VAL A 42 -4.21 13.12 -4.29
N ILE A 43 -3.86 11.87 -4.56
CA ILE A 43 -2.53 11.51 -5.06
C ILE A 43 -2.32 12.00 -6.51
N ASN A 44 -1.12 12.49 -6.82
CA ASN A 44 -0.69 12.70 -8.20
C ASN A 44 -0.01 11.43 -8.74
N LEU A 45 -0.51 10.88 -9.85
CA LEU A 45 0.07 9.67 -10.45
C LEU A 45 1.25 9.97 -11.37
N ASP A 46 1.30 11.15 -11.98
CA ASP A 46 2.24 11.41 -13.08
C ASP A 46 3.65 11.66 -12.54
N GLY A 47 3.76 12.35 -11.41
CA GLY A 47 5.03 12.76 -10.78
C GLY A 47 5.91 13.64 -11.68
N PRO A 48 6.71 14.59 -11.16
CA PRO A 48 7.60 15.36 -12.04
C PRO A 48 8.80 14.56 -12.57
N ARG A 49 9.07 13.35 -12.04
CA ARG A 49 10.22 12.52 -12.43
C ARG A 49 9.92 11.03 -12.53
N TYR A 50 9.19 10.48 -11.56
CA TYR A 50 8.88 9.05 -11.51
C TYR A 50 7.37 8.85 -11.35
N PRO A 51 6.66 8.44 -12.42
CA PRO A 51 5.24 8.15 -12.35
C PRO A 51 4.97 6.95 -11.46
N VAL A 52 3.78 6.91 -10.87
CA VAL A 52 3.28 5.78 -10.10
C VAL A 52 2.90 4.66 -11.08
N LEU A 53 3.57 3.52 -10.95
CA LEU A 53 3.32 2.30 -11.75
C LEU A 53 2.31 1.37 -11.08
N GLY A 54 1.96 1.63 -9.82
CA GLY A 54 1.00 0.89 -9.02
C GLY A 54 1.37 0.93 -7.54
N GLY A 55 0.89 -0.03 -6.76
CA GLY A 55 1.32 -0.18 -5.37
C GLY A 55 0.89 -1.48 -4.72
N LEU A 56 1.62 -1.90 -3.69
CA LEU A 56 1.20 -2.98 -2.79
C LEU A 56 0.21 -2.41 -1.78
N TRP A 57 -1.02 -2.92 -1.80
CA TRP A 57 -2.10 -2.49 -0.93
C TRP A 57 -2.46 -3.57 0.08
N GLN A 58 -2.55 -3.17 1.34
CA GLN A 58 -3.13 -3.96 2.41
C GLN A 58 -4.33 -3.21 2.99
N ALA A 59 -5.54 -3.68 2.68
CA ALA A 59 -6.79 -3.02 3.06
C ALA A 59 -6.95 -2.89 4.59
N ARG A 60 -6.58 -3.93 5.34
CA ARG A 60 -6.67 -3.94 6.81
C ARG A 60 -5.58 -3.18 7.55
N ALA A 61 -4.55 -2.72 6.85
CA ALA A 61 -3.47 -1.96 7.49
C ALA A 61 -3.95 -0.53 7.75
N GLY A 62 -3.59 0.01 8.91
CA GLY A 62 -3.97 1.35 9.34
C GLY A 62 -2.95 1.95 10.28
N THR A 63 -3.37 3.00 10.97
CA THR A 63 -2.62 3.63 12.05
C THR A 63 -3.30 3.32 13.38
N ALA A 64 -2.57 3.45 14.48
CA ALA A 64 -3.14 3.36 15.82
C ALA A 64 -2.69 4.59 16.62
N ARG A 65 -3.59 5.11 17.46
CA ARG A 65 -3.29 6.22 18.36
C ARG A 65 -2.93 5.65 19.73
N HIS A 66 -1.64 5.68 20.07
CA HIS A 66 -1.11 4.91 21.21
C HIS A 66 -1.62 5.38 22.59
N ASP A 67 -1.78 6.70 22.78
CA ASP A 67 -2.21 7.35 24.01
C ASP A 67 -3.65 7.00 24.39
N ALA A 68 -4.53 6.89 23.40
CA ALA A 68 -5.91 6.45 23.60
C ALA A 68 -6.01 5.00 24.12
N VAL A 69 -5.06 4.13 23.76
CA VAL A 69 -5.01 2.75 24.29
C VAL A 69 -4.56 2.77 25.75
N ALA A 70 -3.52 3.54 26.08
CA ALA A 70 -3.02 3.65 27.45
C ALA A 70 -4.07 4.26 28.40
N TRP A 71 -4.81 5.28 27.95
CA TRP A 71 -5.86 5.91 28.75
C TRP A 71 -7.12 5.06 28.90
N GLY A 72 -7.43 4.16 27.96
CA GLY A 72 -8.56 3.24 28.09
C GLY A 72 -8.35 2.10 29.10
N TYR A 73 -7.10 1.88 29.53
CA TYR A 73 -6.72 0.87 30.54
C TYR A 73 -6.47 1.47 31.94
N ALA A 74 -6.44 2.79 32.08
CA ALA A 74 -6.18 3.50 33.33
C ALA A 74 -7.47 3.88 34.07
#